data_AF-A0A1C2XPY2-F1
#
_entry.id   AF-A0A1C2XPY2-F1
#
_cell.length_a   1.000
_cell.length_b   1.000
_cell.length_c   1.000
_cell.angle_alpha   90.00
_cell.angle_beta   90.00
_cell.angle_gamma   90.00
#
_symmetry.space_group_name_H-M   'P 1'
#
loop_
_entity.id
_entity.type
_entity.pdbx_description
1 polymer ?
#
loop_
_entity_poly.entity_id
_entity_poly.type
_entity_poly.pdbx_seq_one_letter_code
_entity_poly.pdbx_strand_id
1 'polypeptide(L)'
;MGEISFDSNQNNRNANNKAELKIFDPQPCCCGNDSLAGSVTVYDTECGWITGEIKTPAGLVPQVSANLTALDILGGWKARWGINRMNYKINPGLYAVGNPDEHSEVLVTANYKMTFDALRKELAGLQVWILVLDTKGINVWCAAGKGTFGTTELNSRIGKTRLAQIVSHRTLLLPQLGAPGVSAHQVHKQTGFNVVYGPVRASDIREFIASGRKATAEMRTVKFTAYDRLVLTPMELTGTFKMSLMILGILFIFNLIQPGAFGITDFYAYAGALIVGCVLTPVLLPWIPGKAFAWKGWLLGLLWAGAVNVLNGWPGELSYSWLRALGYLLVLPSISAFYAMNFTGASTYTSFSGVMKEMKTAVPAIVVTIGIGVTLILLNALFRV
;
A
#
# COMPACT_ATOMS: atom_id res chain seq x y z
N MET A 1 19.35 -15.07 64.87
CA MET A 1 20.18 -14.12 65.63
C MET A 1 20.60 -13.02 64.66
N GLY A 2 20.03 -11.82 64.80
CA GLY A 2 20.49 -10.57 64.17
C GLY A 2 20.08 -10.28 62.72
N GLU A 3 19.12 -9.36 62.54
CA GLU A 3 19.01 -8.49 61.35
C GLU A 3 20.24 -7.56 61.25
N ILE A 4 20.52 -7.03 60.04
CA ILE A 4 20.81 -5.61 59.76
C ILE A 4 20.74 -5.41 58.23
N SER A 5 19.89 -4.46 57.82
CA SER A 5 19.88 -3.82 56.49
C SER A 5 20.95 -2.74 56.41
N PHE A 6 21.53 -2.46 55.23
CA PHE A 6 21.90 -1.10 54.83
C PHE A 6 22.01 -0.98 53.30
N ASP A 7 21.35 0.04 52.77
CA ASP A 7 21.44 0.54 51.39
C ASP A 7 22.53 1.63 51.32
N SER A 8 23.30 1.67 50.23
CA SER A 8 24.09 2.85 49.84
C SER A 8 24.39 2.86 48.33
N ASN A 9 23.58 3.66 47.66
CA ASN A 9 23.81 4.49 46.48
C ASN A 9 25.27 4.76 46.03
N GLN A 10 25.39 5.02 44.72
CA GLN A 10 26.47 5.74 44.00
C GLN A 10 27.77 5.00 43.63
N ASN A 11 27.86 4.53 42.38
CA ASN A 11 28.90 4.95 41.41
C ASN A 11 28.85 4.10 40.14
N ASN A 12 28.32 4.67 39.05
CA ASN A 12 28.91 4.50 37.72
C ASN A 12 28.24 5.48 36.74
N ARG A 13 28.71 6.73 36.81
CA ARG A 13 28.54 7.72 35.75
C ARG A 13 29.79 7.73 34.88
N ASN A 14 29.55 7.86 33.57
CA ASN A 14 30.46 8.36 32.52
C ASN A 14 31.48 7.39 31.92
N ALA A 15 31.07 6.74 30.82
CA ALA A 15 31.86 6.72 29.59
C ALA A 15 31.01 6.17 28.44
N ASN A 16 30.51 7.05 27.57
CA ASN A 16 30.43 6.86 26.11
C ASN A 16 29.53 7.96 25.49
N ASN A 17 30.10 9.16 25.35
CA ASN A 17 29.59 10.14 24.40
C ASN A 17 29.94 9.67 22.98
N LYS A 18 29.03 8.95 22.34
CA LYS A 18 28.94 8.94 20.87
C LYS A 18 27.89 9.97 20.49
N ALA A 19 28.32 11.00 19.77
CA ALA A 19 27.45 11.93 19.09
C ALA A 19 26.66 11.15 18.03
N GLU A 20 25.49 10.65 18.40
CA GLU A 20 24.49 10.21 17.45
C GLU A 20 23.94 11.46 16.77
N LEU A 21 24.16 11.55 15.46
CA LEU A 21 23.40 12.42 14.58
C LEU A 21 21.92 12.09 14.80
N LYS A 22 21.19 12.94 15.52
CA LYS A 22 19.73 12.89 15.59
C LYS A 22 19.18 13.17 14.20
N ILE A 23 19.11 12.13 13.37
CA ILE A 23 18.14 12.08 12.30
C ILE A 23 16.80 12.22 13.01
N PHE A 24 16.08 13.30 12.72
CA PHE A 24 14.71 13.50 13.14
C PHE A 24 13.91 12.27 12.67
N ASP A 25 13.73 11.30 13.56
CA ASP A 25 12.83 10.19 13.34
C ASP A 25 11.50 10.63 13.95
N PRO A 26 10.54 11.11 13.13
CA PRO A 26 9.20 11.38 13.64
C PRO A 26 8.65 10.01 14.03
N GLN A 27 8.68 9.73 15.34
CA GLN A 27 8.03 8.56 15.93
C GLN A 27 6.65 8.42 15.29
N PRO A 28 6.34 7.28 14.65
CA PRO A 28 4.96 7.04 14.27
C PRO A 28 4.13 7.10 15.55
N CYS A 29 3.01 7.83 15.50
CA CYS A 29 1.93 7.94 16.49
C CYS A 29 1.32 6.61 17.00
N CYS A 30 2.04 5.51 16.87
CA CYS A 30 1.65 4.17 17.26
C CYS A 30 2.47 3.77 18.48
N CYS A 31 1.74 3.43 19.55
CA CYS A 31 2.22 2.94 20.84
C CYS A 31 2.47 4.02 21.91
N GLY A 32 1.45 4.84 22.20
CA GLY A 32 1.41 5.61 23.46
C GLY A 32 1.10 4.69 24.65
N ASN A 33 1.97 4.73 25.68
CA ASN A 33 1.69 4.23 27.03
C ASN A 33 0.87 5.24 27.86
N ASP A 34 0.61 6.43 27.32
CA ASP A 34 -0.17 7.48 27.98
C ASP A 34 -1.66 7.33 27.69
N SER A 35 -2.26 6.33 28.34
CA SER A 35 -3.71 6.22 28.41
C SER A 35 -4.26 7.26 29.39
N LEU A 36 -4.96 8.28 28.88
CA LEU A 36 -5.86 9.08 29.70
C LEU A 36 -7.00 8.17 30.20
N ALA A 37 -7.03 7.90 31.51
CA ALA A 37 -8.04 7.08 32.15
C ALA A 37 -9.44 7.60 31.80
N GLY A 38 -10.24 6.79 31.09
CA GLY A 38 -11.61 7.14 30.70
C GLY A 38 -11.83 7.51 29.22
N SER A 39 -10.80 7.44 28.37
CA SER A 39 -10.98 7.58 26.92
C SER A 39 -11.64 6.34 26.28
N VAL A 40 -12.54 6.57 25.32
CA VAL A 40 -13.16 5.54 24.48
C VAL A 40 -12.14 4.91 23.52
N THR A 41 -11.13 5.69 23.12
CA THR A 41 -10.09 5.28 22.19
C THR A 41 -8.73 5.54 22.83
N VAL A 42 -7.83 4.56 22.82
CA VAL A 42 -6.44 4.81 23.22
C VAL A 42 -5.75 5.55 22.07
N TYR A 43 -5.16 6.70 22.33
CA TYR A 43 -4.39 7.49 21.36
C TYR A 43 -3.23 8.19 22.06
N ASP A 44 -2.28 8.66 21.27
CA ASP A 44 -1.15 9.44 21.72
C ASP A 44 -1.45 10.93 21.54
N THR A 45 -1.27 11.71 22.60
CA THR A 45 -1.52 13.17 22.59
C THR A 45 -0.48 13.96 21.81
N GLU A 46 0.70 13.38 21.56
CA GLU A 46 1.78 14.03 20.79
C GLU A 46 1.51 14.07 19.28
N CYS A 47 0.42 13.44 18.84
CA CYS A 47 0.03 13.41 17.44
C CYS A 47 -0.52 14.75 16.97
N GLY A 48 0.25 15.48 16.16
CA GLY A 48 -0.13 16.80 15.63
C GLY A 48 -1.40 16.87 14.74
N TRP A 49 -2.07 15.75 14.49
CA TRP A 49 -3.38 15.69 13.81
C TRP A 49 -4.56 15.50 14.79
N ILE A 50 -4.30 15.29 16.07
CA ILE A 50 -5.29 15.32 17.17
C ILE A 50 -5.31 16.75 17.72
N THR A 51 -6.48 17.37 17.73
CA THR A 51 -6.64 18.80 18.08
C THR A 51 -7.26 19.03 19.46
N GLY A 52 -7.84 17.98 20.05
CA GLY A 52 -8.54 18.07 21.32
C GLY A 52 -9.33 16.81 21.62
N GLU A 53 -10.31 16.94 22.51
CA GLU A 53 -11.12 15.83 23.01
C GLU A 53 -12.58 16.27 23.15
N ILE A 54 -13.50 15.34 22.92
CA ILE A 54 -14.93 15.54 23.11
C ILE A 54 -15.41 14.63 24.22
N LYS A 55 -16.09 15.21 25.21
CA LYS A 55 -16.71 14.46 26.30
C LYS A 55 -18.02 13.85 25.82
N THR A 56 -18.10 12.53 25.87
CA THR A 56 -19.32 11.77 25.56
C THR A 56 -19.80 11.01 26.79
N PRO A 57 -21.05 10.51 26.82
CA PRO A 57 -21.53 9.64 27.90
C PRO A 57 -20.68 8.37 28.09
N ALA A 58 -20.03 7.91 27.02
CA ALA A 58 -19.16 6.75 27.03
C ALA A 58 -17.71 7.06 27.41
N GLY A 59 -17.32 8.32 27.61
CA GLY A 59 -15.95 8.74 27.89
C GLY A 59 -15.43 9.80 26.92
N LEU A 60 -14.12 10.09 27.00
CA LEU A 60 -13.47 11.07 26.14
C LEU A 60 -13.21 10.45 24.75
N VAL A 61 -13.42 11.23 23.68
CA VAL A 61 -13.16 10.83 22.29
C VAL A 61 -12.18 11.81 21.66
N PRO A 62 -11.09 11.36 21.04
CA PRO A 62 -10.13 12.25 20.39
C PRO A 62 -10.75 12.97 19.20
N GLN A 63 -10.57 14.28 19.15
CA GLN A 63 -10.93 15.14 18.04
C GLN A 63 -9.76 15.25 17.07
N VAL A 64 -10.01 15.07 15.77
CA VAL A 64 -8.99 15.06 14.72
C VAL A 64 -9.21 16.19 13.73
N SER A 65 -8.11 16.75 13.24
CA SER A 65 -8.15 17.77 12.18
C SER A 65 -8.50 17.13 10.84
N ALA A 66 -9.35 17.80 10.06
CA ALA A 66 -9.54 17.45 8.65
C ALA A 66 -8.33 17.87 7.80
N ASN A 67 -7.59 18.91 8.18
CA ASN A 67 -6.44 19.36 7.41
C ASN A 67 -5.26 18.39 7.59
N LEU A 68 -4.66 17.97 6.47
CA LEU A 68 -3.47 17.13 6.49
C LEU A 68 -2.24 18.00 6.77
N THR A 69 -1.43 17.59 7.74
CA THR A 69 -0.14 18.23 8.00
C THR A 69 0.91 17.77 6.97
N ALA A 70 2.03 18.48 6.85
CA ALA A 70 3.14 18.05 6.02
C ALA A 70 3.68 16.66 6.43
N LEU A 71 3.63 16.33 7.73
CA LEU A 71 4.02 15.02 8.26
C LEU A 71 3.06 13.91 7.82
N ASP A 72 1.76 14.19 7.75
CA ASP A 72 0.78 13.23 7.23
C ASP A 72 1.05 12.93 5.75
N ILE A 73 1.27 13.98 4.96
CA ILE A 73 1.58 13.85 3.52
C ILE A 73 2.87 13.06 3.34
N LEU A 74 3.94 13.42 4.05
CA LEU A 74 5.24 12.74 3.99
C LEU A 74 5.14 11.28 4.46
N GLY A 75 4.35 10.99 5.49
CA GLY A 75 4.07 9.62 5.94
C GLY A 75 3.34 8.80 4.87
N GLY A 76 2.35 9.39 4.22
CA GLY A 76 1.66 8.76 3.08
C GLY A 76 2.59 8.49 1.91
N TRP A 77 3.50 9.43 1.60
CA TRP A 77 4.55 9.22 0.61
C TRP A 77 5.49 8.08 1.01
N LYS A 78 6.04 8.09 2.24
CA LYS A 78 6.89 6.99 2.77
C LYS A 78 6.21 5.63 2.60
N ALA A 79 4.93 5.51 2.96
CA ALA A 79 4.17 4.28 2.83
C ALA A 79 3.99 3.83 1.36
N ARG A 80 3.83 4.77 0.41
CA ARG A 80 3.80 4.46 -1.05
C ARG A 80 5.13 3.94 -1.57
N TRP A 81 6.24 4.41 -0.99
CA TRP A 81 7.59 3.92 -1.27
C TRP A 81 7.98 2.70 -0.41
N GLY A 82 7.02 2.03 0.23
CA GLY A 82 7.26 0.84 1.04
C GLY A 82 7.97 1.08 2.38
N ILE A 83 8.31 2.32 2.71
CA ILE A 83 9.04 2.68 3.94
C ILE A 83 8.08 2.60 5.14
N ASN A 84 8.35 1.69 6.06
CA ASN A 84 7.54 1.42 7.27
C ASN A 84 6.03 1.23 7.01
N ARG A 85 5.67 0.81 5.79
CA ARG A 85 4.27 0.69 5.36
C ARG A 85 3.44 -0.24 6.25
N MET A 86 4.03 -1.35 6.70
CA MET A 86 3.33 -2.37 7.50
C MET A 86 2.94 -1.88 8.90
N ASN A 87 3.58 -0.81 9.39
CA ASN A 87 3.26 -0.19 10.67
C ASN A 87 2.60 1.18 10.53
N TYR A 88 2.27 1.60 9.30
CA TYR A 88 1.63 2.90 9.04
C TYR A 88 0.12 2.85 9.32
N LYS A 89 -0.23 2.75 10.60
CA LYS A 89 -1.60 2.58 11.10
C LYS A 89 -1.94 3.59 12.19
N ILE A 90 -3.19 3.59 12.62
CA ILE A 90 -3.67 4.32 13.82
C ILE A 90 -4.36 3.34 14.76
N ASN A 91 -4.65 3.78 15.99
CA ASN A 91 -5.39 2.94 16.93
C ASN A 91 -6.86 2.82 16.51
N PRO A 92 -7.43 1.60 16.52
CA PRO A 92 -8.83 1.40 16.21
C PRO A 92 -9.72 1.90 17.35
N GLY A 93 -10.80 2.59 17.02
CA GLY A 93 -11.66 3.26 18.00
C GLY A 93 -12.57 4.29 17.35
N LEU A 94 -13.17 5.13 18.18
CA LEU A 94 -13.97 6.28 17.76
C LEU A 94 -13.12 7.55 17.75
N TYR A 95 -13.32 8.38 16.73
CA TYR A 95 -12.70 9.70 16.58
C TYR A 95 -13.77 10.71 16.17
N ALA A 96 -13.56 11.98 16.48
CA ALA A 96 -14.46 13.07 16.13
C ALA A 96 -13.83 14.02 15.10
N VAL A 97 -14.60 14.49 14.12
CA VAL A 97 -14.24 15.64 13.27
C VAL A 97 -15.25 16.76 13.52
N GLY A 98 -14.76 17.97 13.78
CA GLY A 98 -15.61 19.07 14.22
C GLY A 98 -16.12 18.82 15.64
N ASN A 99 -17.33 19.27 15.98
CA ASN A 99 -17.95 19.05 17.29
C ASN A 99 -19.22 18.20 17.17
N PRO A 100 -19.13 16.91 16.77
CA PRO A 100 -20.28 16.07 16.57
C PRO A 100 -21.10 15.88 17.85
N ASP A 101 -22.40 15.82 17.67
CA ASP A 101 -23.42 15.54 18.67
C ASP A 101 -23.99 14.12 18.51
N GLU A 102 -25.07 13.82 19.24
CA GLU A 102 -25.74 12.52 19.20
C GLU A 102 -26.51 12.23 17.90
N HIS A 103 -26.78 13.25 17.08
CA HIS A 103 -27.47 13.14 15.79
C HIS A 103 -26.50 13.08 14.60
N SER A 104 -25.21 13.33 14.85
CA SER A 104 -24.15 13.39 13.85
C SER A 104 -23.86 12.01 13.25
N GLU A 105 -23.58 12.00 11.94
CA GLU A 105 -23.34 10.76 11.19
C GLU A 105 -22.11 9.98 11.70
N VAL A 106 -22.18 8.66 11.60
CA VAL A 106 -21.07 7.75 11.94
C VAL A 106 -20.50 7.13 10.67
N LEU A 107 -19.28 7.53 10.31
CA LEU A 107 -18.52 7.02 9.18
C LEU A 107 -17.60 5.89 9.63
N VAL A 108 -17.61 4.76 8.93
CA VAL A 108 -16.76 3.60 9.26
C VAL A 108 -15.56 3.53 8.32
N THR A 109 -14.36 3.30 8.85
CA THR A 109 -13.14 3.16 8.04
C THR A 109 -12.15 2.17 8.63
N ALA A 110 -11.04 1.96 7.91
CA ALA A 110 -9.95 1.06 8.28
C ALA A 110 -8.85 1.81 9.07
N ASN A 111 -8.13 1.11 9.95
CA ASN A 111 -7.02 1.70 10.72
C ASN A 111 -5.71 1.88 9.94
N TYR A 112 -5.67 1.62 8.64
CA TYR A 112 -4.54 2.01 7.81
C TYR A 112 -4.50 3.54 7.68
N LYS A 113 -3.40 4.18 8.12
CA LYS A 113 -3.37 5.65 8.27
C LYS A 113 -3.63 6.40 6.97
N MET A 114 -3.15 5.91 5.83
CA MET A 114 -3.49 6.51 4.53
C MET A 114 -5.00 6.46 4.21
N THR A 115 -5.70 5.41 4.64
CA THR A 115 -7.15 5.28 4.41
C THR A 115 -7.92 6.24 5.31
N PHE A 116 -7.48 6.34 6.57
CA PHE A 116 -8.03 7.31 7.52
C PHE A 116 -7.80 8.75 7.05
N ASP A 117 -6.58 9.09 6.64
CA ASP A 117 -6.21 10.43 6.14
C ASP A 117 -6.97 10.78 4.85
N ALA A 118 -7.18 9.79 3.97
CA ALA A 118 -7.98 9.97 2.76
C ALA A 118 -9.46 10.25 3.05
N LEU A 119 -10.00 9.74 4.16
CA LEU A 119 -11.35 10.06 4.62
C LEU A 119 -11.40 11.42 5.29
N ARG A 120 -10.58 11.65 6.33
CA ARG A 120 -10.70 12.85 7.17
C ARG A 120 -10.48 14.16 6.40
N LYS A 121 -9.61 14.16 5.38
CA LYS A 121 -9.37 15.34 4.53
C LYS A 121 -10.63 15.85 3.83
N GLU A 122 -11.59 14.96 3.58
CA GLU A 122 -12.85 15.30 2.91
C GLU A 122 -13.92 15.77 3.89
N LEU A 123 -13.65 15.76 5.20
CA LEU A 123 -14.63 16.06 6.25
C LEU A 123 -14.55 17.48 6.82
N ALA A 124 -13.70 18.36 6.27
CA ALA A 124 -13.57 19.74 6.74
C ALA A 124 -14.91 20.51 6.76
N GLY A 125 -15.33 21.01 7.93
CA GLY A 125 -16.61 21.70 8.09
C GLY A 125 -17.82 20.78 8.29
N LEU A 126 -17.62 19.46 8.35
CA LEU A 126 -18.63 18.52 8.85
C LEU A 126 -18.43 18.26 10.34
N GLN A 127 -19.51 17.82 10.99
CA GLN A 127 -19.53 17.37 12.37
C GLN A 127 -19.91 15.89 12.36
N VAL A 128 -18.92 15.00 12.44
CA VAL A 128 -19.13 13.56 12.25
C VAL A 128 -18.26 12.73 13.17
N TRP A 129 -18.75 11.53 13.48
CA TRP A 129 -18.00 10.48 14.16
C TRP A 129 -17.32 9.58 13.12
N ILE A 130 -16.09 9.16 13.40
CA ILE A 130 -15.35 8.18 12.60
C ILE A 130 -15.08 6.93 13.45
N LEU A 131 -15.72 5.82 13.11
CA LEU A 131 -15.47 4.51 13.69
C LEU A 131 -14.39 3.78 12.89
N VAL A 132 -13.21 3.66 13.47
CA VAL A 132 -12.04 3.03 12.86
C VAL A 132 -11.93 1.58 13.30
N LEU A 133 -12.02 0.65 12.35
CA LEU A 133 -11.91 -0.80 12.58
C LEU A 133 -10.46 -1.27 12.61
N ASP A 134 -10.17 -2.33 13.39
CA ASP A 134 -8.85 -2.94 13.41
C ASP A 134 -8.60 -3.85 12.21
N THR A 135 -8.18 -3.23 11.11
CA THR A 135 -7.82 -3.90 9.86
C THR A 135 -6.36 -4.35 9.79
N LYS A 136 -5.61 -4.29 10.91
CA LYS A 136 -4.17 -4.59 10.97
C LYS A 136 -3.33 -3.73 10.00
N GLY A 137 -3.72 -2.46 9.79
CA GLY A 137 -3.02 -1.55 8.89
C GLY A 137 -3.22 -1.88 7.40
N ILE A 138 -4.34 -2.49 7.04
CA ILE A 138 -4.72 -2.79 5.65
C ILE A 138 -5.87 -1.88 5.23
N ASN A 139 -5.88 -1.39 3.98
CA ASN A 139 -6.99 -0.57 3.47
C ASN A 139 -8.34 -1.32 3.48
N VAL A 140 -9.44 -0.59 3.35
CA VAL A 140 -10.81 -1.14 3.36
C VAL A 140 -11.00 -2.31 2.41
N TRP A 141 -10.64 -2.16 1.12
CA TRP A 141 -10.97 -3.16 0.10
C TRP A 141 -10.22 -4.48 0.32
N CYS A 142 -8.90 -4.40 0.54
CA CYS A 142 -8.08 -5.56 0.81
C CYS A 142 -8.45 -6.22 2.16
N ALA A 143 -8.77 -5.41 3.17
CA ALA A 143 -9.18 -5.90 4.48
C ALA A 143 -10.56 -6.58 4.43
N ALA A 144 -11.49 -6.10 3.60
CA ALA A 144 -12.79 -6.72 3.40
C ALA A 144 -12.65 -8.08 2.72
N GLY A 145 -11.82 -8.17 1.68
CA GLY A 145 -11.53 -9.45 1.01
C GLY A 145 -10.83 -10.46 1.94
N LYS A 146 -10.05 -9.99 2.91
CA LYS A 146 -9.39 -10.84 3.94
C LYS A 146 -10.25 -11.11 5.18
N GLY A 147 -11.38 -10.40 5.34
CA GLY A 147 -12.29 -10.51 6.49
C GLY A 147 -11.90 -9.68 7.73
N THR A 148 -10.79 -8.94 7.73
CA THR A 148 -10.42 -8.07 8.88
C THR A 148 -11.22 -6.77 8.91
N PHE A 149 -11.68 -6.28 7.75
CA PHE A 149 -12.79 -5.32 7.68
C PHE A 149 -14.08 -6.12 7.48
N GLY A 150 -14.63 -6.65 8.57
CA GLY A 150 -15.77 -7.55 8.49
C GLY A 150 -16.77 -7.44 9.64
N THR A 151 -17.88 -8.17 9.52
CA THR A 151 -19.01 -8.14 10.48
C THR A 151 -18.55 -8.29 11.93
N THR A 152 -17.67 -9.26 12.20
CA THR A 152 -17.20 -9.56 13.56
C THR A 152 -16.43 -8.39 14.17
N GLU A 153 -15.49 -7.80 13.43
CA GLU A 153 -14.73 -6.65 13.94
C GLU A 153 -15.61 -5.42 14.08
N LEU A 154 -16.53 -5.17 13.13
CA LEU A 154 -17.47 -4.06 13.23
C LEU A 154 -18.32 -4.17 14.50
N ASN A 155 -18.91 -5.33 14.76
CA ASN A 155 -19.73 -5.56 15.95
C ASN A 155 -18.92 -5.45 17.24
N SER A 156 -17.69 -6.01 17.25
CA SER A 156 -16.76 -5.84 18.37
C SER A 156 -16.45 -4.38 18.63
N ARG A 157 -16.22 -3.58 17.57
CA ARG A 157 -15.85 -2.18 17.68
C ARG A 157 -17.00 -1.29 18.14
N ILE A 158 -18.22 -1.55 17.67
CA ILE A 158 -19.45 -0.90 18.17
C ILE A 158 -19.59 -1.12 19.69
N GLY A 159 -19.39 -2.35 20.15
CA GLY A 159 -19.46 -2.70 21.58
C GLY A 159 -18.36 -2.03 22.41
N LYS A 160 -17.10 -2.15 21.98
CA LYS A 160 -15.93 -1.58 22.69
C LYS A 160 -15.99 -0.06 22.81
N THR A 161 -16.52 0.61 21.78
CA THR A 161 -16.66 2.07 21.78
C THR A 161 -17.93 2.54 22.49
N ARG A 162 -18.81 1.63 22.91
CA ARG A 162 -20.15 1.94 23.47
C ARG A 162 -20.93 2.92 22.59
N LEU A 163 -20.79 2.81 21.27
CA LEU A 163 -21.33 3.76 20.30
C LEU A 163 -22.84 4.01 20.48
N ALA A 164 -23.57 2.99 20.94
CA ALA A 164 -25.00 3.06 21.25
C ALA A 164 -25.39 4.12 22.30
N GLN A 165 -24.44 4.55 23.15
CA GLN A 165 -24.61 5.58 24.17
C GLN A 165 -24.19 6.98 23.69
N ILE A 166 -23.49 7.06 22.55
CA ILE A 166 -22.93 8.30 22.01
C ILE A 166 -23.88 8.90 20.96
N VAL A 167 -24.50 8.05 20.13
CA VAL A 167 -25.45 8.47 19.10
C VAL A 167 -26.87 7.99 19.39
N SER A 168 -27.85 8.86 19.17
CA SER A 168 -29.28 8.57 19.38
C SER A 168 -29.88 7.74 18.24
N HIS A 169 -29.24 7.70 17.08
CA HIS A 169 -29.65 6.88 15.94
C HIS A 169 -28.90 5.53 15.88
N ARG A 170 -29.29 4.69 14.92
CA ARG A 170 -28.72 3.36 14.68
C ARG A 170 -28.36 3.18 13.21
N THR A 171 -27.52 4.07 12.68
CA THR A 171 -27.09 4.04 11.27
C THR A 171 -25.57 4.20 11.18
N LEU A 172 -24.93 3.37 10.37
CA LEU A 172 -23.49 3.40 10.10
C LEU A 172 -23.28 3.57 8.59
N LEU A 173 -22.46 4.54 8.20
CA LEU A 173 -22.09 4.77 6.81
C LEU A 173 -20.77 4.05 6.51
N LEU A 174 -20.85 3.00 5.70
CA LEU A 174 -19.71 2.18 5.31
C LEU A 174 -19.25 2.50 3.89
N PRO A 175 -17.95 2.41 3.58
CA PRO A 175 -17.44 2.52 2.22
C PRO A 175 -17.97 1.38 1.34
N GLN A 176 -18.27 1.67 0.07
CA GLN A 176 -18.84 0.69 -0.87
C GLN A 176 -17.99 -0.59 -1.00
N LEU A 177 -16.65 -0.44 -1.01
CA LEU A 177 -15.70 -1.54 -1.15
C LEU A 177 -15.54 -2.40 0.12
N GLY A 178 -16.20 -2.02 1.22
CA GLY A 178 -16.29 -2.84 2.43
C GLY A 178 -17.38 -3.92 2.38
N ALA A 179 -18.31 -3.82 1.42
CA ALA A 179 -19.47 -4.70 1.32
C ALA A 179 -19.15 -6.21 1.25
N PRO A 180 -18.07 -6.68 0.59
CA PRO A 180 -17.74 -8.10 0.59
C PRO A 180 -17.40 -8.68 1.96
N GLY A 181 -16.96 -7.86 2.91
CA GLY A 181 -16.56 -8.31 4.26
C GLY A 181 -17.66 -8.14 5.32
N VAL A 182 -18.64 -7.26 5.08
CA VAL A 182 -19.65 -6.89 6.09
C VAL A 182 -21.04 -7.32 5.65
N SER A 183 -21.68 -8.15 6.47
CA SER A 183 -23.08 -8.53 6.30
C SER A 183 -23.99 -7.56 7.06
N ALA A 184 -24.63 -6.63 6.34
CA ALA A 184 -25.52 -5.63 6.92
C ALA A 184 -26.64 -6.24 7.78
N HIS A 185 -27.22 -7.36 7.32
CA HIS A 185 -28.27 -8.07 8.06
C HIS A 185 -27.76 -8.64 9.38
N GLN A 186 -26.55 -9.21 9.40
CA GLN A 186 -25.96 -9.74 10.64
C GLN A 186 -25.58 -8.62 11.61
N VAL A 187 -25.06 -7.49 11.12
CA VAL A 187 -24.77 -6.30 11.94
C VAL A 187 -26.05 -5.82 12.62
N HIS A 188 -27.14 -5.64 11.86
CA HIS A 188 -28.43 -5.23 12.41
C HIS A 188 -28.95 -6.22 13.45
N LYS A 189 -28.92 -7.52 13.15
CA LYS A 189 -29.38 -8.56 14.08
C LYS A 189 -28.61 -8.56 15.41
N GLN A 190 -27.30 -8.28 15.38
CA GLN A 190 -26.45 -8.37 16.57
C GLN A 190 -26.33 -7.06 17.34
N THR A 191 -26.47 -5.90 16.69
CA THR A 191 -26.18 -4.59 17.30
C THR A 191 -27.33 -3.60 17.22
N GLY A 192 -28.37 -3.89 16.42
CA GLY A 192 -29.44 -2.95 16.09
C GLY A 192 -29.04 -1.84 15.11
N PHE A 193 -27.76 -1.74 14.71
CA PHE A 193 -27.32 -0.73 13.74
C PHE A 193 -27.61 -1.17 12.30
N ASN A 194 -28.17 -0.24 11.53
CA ASN A 194 -28.35 -0.35 10.09
C ASN A 194 -27.08 0.10 9.36
N VAL A 195 -26.63 -0.70 8.41
CA VAL A 195 -25.49 -0.38 7.54
C VAL A 195 -26.02 0.25 6.25
N VAL A 196 -25.51 1.43 5.92
CA VAL A 196 -25.72 2.08 4.62
C VAL A 196 -24.39 2.17 3.91
N TYR A 197 -24.33 1.63 2.69
CA TYR A 197 -23.13 1.72 1.87
C TYR A 197 -23.09 3.06 1.14
N GLY A 198 -22.10 3.87 1.50
CA GLY A 198 -21.75 5.13 0.87
C GLY A 198 -20.89 4.96 -0.38
N PRO A 199 -20.20 6.02 -0.82
CA PRO A 199 -19.44 6.04 -2.06
C PRO A 199 -18.17 5.18 -2.01
N VAL A 200 -17.59 4.92 -3.18
CA VAL A 200 -16.25 4.33 -3.36
C VAL A 200 -15.16 5.32 -2.97
N ARG A 201 -15.32 6.59 -3.33
CA ARG A 201 -14.33 7.64 -3.06
C ARG A 201 -14.78 8.49 -1.88
N ALA A 202 -13.84 8.83 -1.00
CA ALA A 202 -14.12 9.70 0.14
C ALA A 202 -14.51 11.12 -0.27
N SER A 203 -14.05 11.61 -1.43
CA SER A 203 -14.40 12.95 -1.97
C SER A 203 -15.91 13.15 -2.11
N ASP A 204 -16.63 12.06 -2.34
CA ASP A 204 -18.07 12.11 -2.65
C ASP A 204 -18.91 12.07 -1.36
N ILE A 205 -18.28 11.97 -0.17
CA ILE A 205 -18.98 11.77 1.10
C ILE A 205 -19.90 12.94 1.45
N ARG A 206 -19.48 14.17 1.14
CA ARG A 206 -20.27 15.39 1.41
C ARG A 206 -21.57 15.38 0.62
N GLU A 207 -21.45 15.15 -0.70
CA GLU A 207 -22.59 15.09 -1.60
C GLU A 207 -23.51 13.91 -1.24
N PHE A 208 -22.93 12.76 -0.89
CA PHE A 208 -23.68 11.60 -0.44
C PHE A 208 -24.51 11.87 0.84
N ILE A 209 -23.96 12.59 1.82
CA ILE A 209 -24.70 12.98 3.02
C ILE A 209 -25.78 14.01 2.66
N ALA A 210 -25.43 15.03 1.87
CA ALA A 210 -26.37 16.06 1.42
C ALA A 210 -27.54 15.51 0.60
N SER A 211 -27.34 14.42 -0.14
CA SER A 211 -28.39 13.74 -0.93
C SER A 211 -29.28 12.81 -0.10
N GLY A 212 -29.16 12.84 1.23
CA GLY A 212 -29.92 11.97 2.13
C GLY A 212 -29.45 10.52 2.08
N ARG A 213 -28.14 10.31 1.98
CA ARG A 213 -27.49 8.98 1.99
C ARG A 213 -27.83 8.14 0.75
N LYS A 214 -28.04 8.79 -0.40
CA LYS A 214 -28.33 8.13 -1.68
C LYS A 214 -27.13 8.21 -2.61
N ALA A 215 -26.39 7.11 -2.72
CA ALA A 215 -25.24 7.01 -3.62
C ALA A 215 -25.69 6.89 -5.08
N THR A 216 -25.21 7.80 -5.93
CA THR A 216 -25.42 7.76 -7.39
C THR A 216 -24.67 6.58 -8.02
N ALA A 217 -24.99 6.26 -9.28
CA ALA A 217 -24.27 5.21 -10.02
C ALA A 217 -22.77 5.52 -10.17
N GLU A 218 -22.43 6.81 -10.34
CA GLU A 218 -21.03 7.25 -10.45
C GLU A 218 -20.25 7.03 -9.15
N MET A 219 -20.84 7.37 -8.01
CA MET A 219 -20.26 7.16 -6.68
C MET A 219 -19.97 5.69 -6.37
N ARG A 220 -20.68 4.76 -7.04
CA ARG A 220 -20.52 3.30 -6.88
C ARG A 220 -19.47 2.70 -7.82
N THR A 221 -18.93 3.47 -8.76
CA THR A 221 -18.07 2.95 -9.85
C THR A 221 -16.59 3.28 -9.62
N VAL A 222 -15.73 2.25 -9.70
CA VAL A 222 -14.27 2.44 -9.67
C VAL A 222 -13.76 2.77 -11.07
N LYS A 223 -13.34 4.02 -11.32
CA LYS A 223 -12.85 4.48 -12.64
C LYS A 223 -11.48 3.90 -13.04
N PHE A 224 -10.64 3.52 -12.08
CA PHE A 224 -9.30 2.92 -12.26
C PHE A 224 -8.48 3.53 -13.42
N THR A 225 -8.28 4.84 -13.35
CA THR A 225 -7.65 5.66 -14.39
C THR A 225 -6.14 5.38 -14.53
N ALA A 226 -5.49 5.92 -15.58
CA ALA A 226 -4.04 5.84 -15.71
C ALA A 226 -3.30 6.46 -14.51
N TYR A 227 -3.83 7.55 -13.96
CA TYR A 227 -3.28 8.18 -12.75
C TYR A 227 -3.41 7.27 -11.52
N ASP A 228 -4.56 6.61 -11.32
CA ASP A 228 -4.74 5.66 -10.21
C ASP A 228 -3.69 4.54 -10.25
N ARG A 229 -3.31 4.10 -11.45
CA ARG A 229 -2.30 3.04 -11.65
C ARG A 229 -0.89 3.55 -11.42
N LEU A 230 -0.56 4.74 -11.92
CA LEU A 230 0.74 5.38 -11.72
C LEU A 230 1.04 5.62 -10.24
N VAL A 231 0.00 5.90 -9.47
CA VAL A 231 0.06 6.11 -8.02
C VAL A 231 0.45 4.84 -7.24
N LEU A 232 0.38 3.64 -7.86
CA LEU A 232 0.82 2.36 -7.29
C LEU A 232 2.28 2.03 -7.61
N THR A 233 2.81 2.62 -8.69
CA THR A 233 4.14 2.33 -9.24
C THR A 233 5.31 2.45 -8.26
N PRO A 234 5.35 3.44 -7.33
CA PRO A 234 6.46 3.52 -6.37
C PRO A 234 6.63 2.25 -5.53
N MET A 235 5.52 1.63 -5.12
CA MET A 235 5.58 0.38 -4.36
C MET A 235 6.20 -0.74 -5.19
N GLU A 236 5.82 -0.83 -6.47
CA GLU A 236 6.33 -1.87 -7.36
C GLU A 236 7.83 -1.72 -7.63
N LEU A 237 8.30 -0.49 -7.84
CA LEU A 237 9.73 -0.19 -8.02
C LEU A 237 10.55 -0.50 -6.77
N THR A 238 10.05 -0.16 -5.58
CA THR A 238 10.77 -0.46 -4.33
C THR A 238 10.90 -1.96 -4.10
N GLY A 239 9.91 -2.75 -4.54
CA GLY A 239 9.98 -4.21 -4.54
C GLY A 239 11.07 -4.77 -5.46
N THR A 240 11.46 -4.07 -6.53
CA THR A 240 12.52 -4.53 -7.45
C THR A 240 13.91 -4.27 -6.91
N PHE A 241 14.08 -3.24 -6.07
CA PHE A 241 15.39 -2.70 -5.67
C PHE A 241 16.35 -3.77 -5.09
N LYS A 242 15.87 -4.64 -4.19
CA LYS A 242 16.69 -5.71 -3.60
C LYS A 242 17.23 -6.68 -4.66
N MET A 243 16.36 -7.10 -5.58
CA MET A 243 16.74 -8.02 -6.66
C MET A 243 17.67 -7.33 -7.66
N SER A 244 17.41 -6.06 -7.99
CA SER A 244 18.27 -5.28 -8.87
C SER A 244 19.67 -5.10 -8.29
N LEU A 245 19.81 -4.81 -6.99
CA LEU A 245 21.13 -4.74 -6.33
C LEU A 245 21.88 -6.08 -6.38
N MET A 246 21.17 -7.19 -6.19
CA MET A 246 21.79 -8.53 -6.29
C MET A 246 22.28 -8.81 -7.72
N ILE A 247 21.48 -8.50 -8.73
CA ILE A 247 21.86 -8.65 -10.14
C ILE A 247 23.08 -7.76 -10.45
N LEU A 248 23.07 -6.50 -10.05
CA LEU A 248 24.21 -5.59 -10.24
C LEU A 248 25.48 -6.11 -9.56
N GLY A 249 25.37 -6.66 -8.35
CA GLY A 249 26.50 -7.29 -7.66
C GLY A 249 27.07 -8.49 -8.43
N ILE A 250 26.21 -9.34 -9.00
CA ILE A 250 26.64 -10.47 -9.84
C ILE A 250 27.33 -9.98 -11.11
N LEU A 251 26.74 -9.02 -11.82
CA LEU A 251 27.34 -8.44 -13.03
C LEU A 251 28.68 -7.74 -12.74
N PHE A 252 28.78 -7.09 -11.58
CA PHE A 252 30.03 -6.48 -11.11
C PHE A 252 31.12 -7.54 -10.89
N ILE A 253 30.81 -8.64 -10.20
CA ILE A 253 31.77 -9.75 -9.99
C ILE A 253 32.21 -10.35 -11.34
N PHE A 254 31.28 -10.54 -12.28
CA PHE A 254 31.64 -11.03 -13.62
C PHE A 254 32.57 -10.08 -14.37
N ASN A 255 32.35 -8.77 -14.26
CA ASN A 255 33.23 -7.76 -14.85
C ASN A 255 34.64 -7.74 -14.22
N LEU A 256 34.81 -8.17 -12.97
CA LEU A 256 36.13 -8.33 -12.35
C LEU A 256 36.92 -9.49 -12.96
N ILE A 257 36.23 -10.58 -13.33
CA ILE A 257 36.84 -11.75 -13.97
C ILE A 257 37.13 -11.45 -15.43
N GLN A 258 36.17 -10.85 -16.13
CA GLN A 258 36.28 -10.50 -17.53
C GLN A 258 35.88 -9.03 -17.77
N PRO A 259 36.85 -8.12 -17.82
CA PRO A 259 36.60 -6.71 -18.06
C PRO A 259 35.83 -6.48 -19.37
N GLY A 260 34.73 -5.72 -19.28
CA GLY A 260 33.88 -5.37 -20.42
C GLY A 260 32.86 -6.43 -20.83
N ALA A 261 32.69 -7.51 -20.04
CA ALA A 261 31.64 -8.51 -20.28
C ALA A 261 30.23 -7.90 -20.24
N PHE A 262 29.98 -7.03 -19.26
CA PHE A 262 28.72 -6.31 -19.13
C PHE A 262 28.95 -4.80 -19.05
N GLY A 263 28.19 -4.04 -19.83
CA GLY A 263 28.38 -2.60 -19.99
C GLY A 263 27.11 -1.79 -19.71
N ILE A 264 27.15 -0.53 -20.12
CA ILE A 264 26.02 0.39 -19.97
C ILE A 264 24.76 -0.14 -20.69
N THR A 265 24.93 -0.86 -21.79
CA THR A 265 23.84 -1.49 -22.56
C THR A 265 23.04 -2.48 -21.72
N ASP A 266 23.69 -3.36 -20.96
CA ASP A 266 22.98 -4.30 -20.08
C ASP A 266 22.21 -3.57 -18.98
N PHE A 267 22.84 -2.52 -18.44
CA PHE A 267 22.25 -1.73 -17.37
C PHE A 267 20.96 -1.05 -17.82
N TYR A 268 21.00 -0.27 -18.91
CA TYR A 268 19.79 0.43 -19.36
C TYR A 268 18.77 -0.52 -19.99
N ALA A 269 19.20 -1.63 -20.62
CA ALA A 269 18.29 -2.65 -21.14
C ALA A 269 17.47 -3.28 -20.00
N TYR A 270 18.15 -3.70 -18.93
CA TYR A 270 17.51 -4.22 -17.72
C TYR A 270 16.64 -3.18 -17.02
N ALA A 271 17.16 -1.98 -16.78
CA ALA A 271 16.41 -0.89 -16.14
C ALA A 271 15.15 -0.51 -16.94
N GLY A 272 15.27 -0.43 -18.27
CA GLY A 272 14.14 -0.20 -19.16
C GLY A 272 13.09 -1.32 -19.08
N ALA A 273 13.50 -2.59 -18.99
CA ALA A 273 12.56 -3.70 -18.81
C ALA A 273 11.80 -3.60 -17.47
N LEU A 274 12.47 -3.18 -16.39
CA LEU A 274 11.80 -2.88 -15.12
C LEU A 274 10.76 -1.77 -15.27
N ILE A 275 11.13 -0.66 -15.92
CA ILE A 275 10.21 0.47 -16.15
C ILE A 275 9.04 0.05 -17.04
N VAL A 276 9.27 -0.79 -18.05
CA VAL A 276 8.23 -1.31 -18.93
C VAL A 276 7.24 -2.18 -18.16
N GLY A 277 7.74 -3.10 -17.32
CA GLY A 277 6.89 -3.96 -16.49
C GLY A 277 6.15 -3.21 -15.38
N CYS A 278 6.86 -2.38 -14.61
CA CYS A 278 6.32 -1.71 -13.43
C CYS A 278 5.51 -0.44 -13.74
N VAL A 279 5.84 0.28 -14.82
CA VAL A 279 5.27 1.61 -15.11
C VAL A 279 4.47 1.61 -16.41
N LEU A 280 5.11 1.26 -17.53
CA LEU A 280 4.53 1.43 -18.85
C LEU A 280 3.33 0.50 -19.07
N THR A 281 3.47 -0.78 -18.69
CA THR A 281 2.43 -1.79 -18.87
C THR A 281 1.13 -1.44 -18.10
N PRO A 282 1.18 -1.07 -16.81
CA PRO A 282 -0.02 -0.63 -16.08
C PRO A 282 -0.65 0.64 -16.64
N VAL A 283 0.16 1.63 -17.00
CA VAL A 283 -0.35 2.89 -17.56
C VAL A 283 -1.05 2.64 -18.90
N LEU A 284 -0.47 1.81 -19.76
CA LEU A 284 -1.00 1.50 -21.09
C LEU A 284 -2.01 0.34 -21.12
N LEU A 285 -2.32 -0.24 -19.97
CA LEU A 285 -3.12 -1.46 -19.83
C LEU A 285 -4.42 -1.55 -20.65
N PRO A 286 -5.23 -0.47 -20.87
CA PRO A 286 -6.47 -0.54 -21.63
C PRO A 286 -6.23 -0.71 -23.14
N TRP A 287 -5.06 -0.28 -23.63
CA TRP A 287 -4.71 -0.31 -25.06
C TRP A 287 -3.94 -1.57 -25.45
N ILE A 288 -3.31 -2.27 -24.50
CA ILE A 288 -2.54 -3.48 -24.80
C ILE A 288 -3.51 -4.65 -25.01
N PRO A 289 -3.43 -5.42 -26.12
CA PRO A 289 -4.31 -6.55 -26.36
C PRO A 289 -4.13 -7.68 -25.35
N GLY A 290 -5.20 -8.45 -25.13
CA GLY A 290 -5.20 -9.64 -24.25
C GLY A 290 -5.66 -9.37 -22.81
N LYS A 291 -5.91 -10.46 -22.07
CA LYS A 291 -6.43 -10.42 -20.69
C LYS A 291 -5.35 -10.57 -19.61
N ALA A 292 -4.35 -11.42 -19.87
CA ALA A 292 -3.27 -11.72 -18.92
C ALA A 292 -2.27 -10.56 -18.80
N PHE A 293 -1.86 -10.23 -17.59
CA PHE A 293 -0.84 -9.22 -17.31
C PHE A 293 0.54 -9.63 -17.80
N ALA A 294 0.91 -10.91 -17.61
CA ALA A 294 2.16 -11.48 -18.11
C ALA A 294 2.28 -11.30 -19.62
N TRP A 295 1.20 -11.55 -20.36
CA TRP A 295 1.15 -11.34 -21.81
C TRP A 295 1.35 -9.87 -22.19
N LYS A 296 0.63 -8.96 -21.52
CA LYS A 296 0.75 -7.51 -21.79
C LYS A 296 2.17 -7.00 -21.50
N GLY A 297 2.75 -7.42 -20.38
CA GLY A 297 4.12 -7.06 -19.99
C GLY A 297 5.16 -7.66 -20.92
N TRP A 298 4.98 -8.93 -21.33
CA TRP A 298 5.83 -9.58 -22.31
C TRP A 298 5.81 -8.85 -23.65
N LEU A 299 4.63 -8.48 -24.15
CA LEU A 299 4.48 -7.77 -25.43
C LEU A 299 5.25 -6.44 -25.43
N LEU A 300 5.04 -5.58 -24.43
CA LEU A 300 5.76 -4.31 -24.34
C LEU A 300 7.25 -4.51 -24.07
N GLY A 301 7.61 -5.52 -23.27
CA GLY A 301 8.99 -5.87 -23.03
C GLY A 301 9.70 -6.39 -24.30
N LEU A 302 8.98 -7.05 -25.21
CA LEU A 302 9.49 -7.47 -26.52
C LEU A 302 9.74 -6.28 -27.43
N LEU A 303 8.83 -5.30 -27.45
CA LEU A 303 9.07 -4.04 -28.17
C LEU A 303 10.30 -3.31 -27.62
N TRP A 304 10.46 -3.28 -26.29
CA TRP A 304 11.64 -2.71 -25.65
C TRP A 304 12.92 -3.47 -26.00
N ALA A 305 12.90 -4.81 -25.97
CA ALA A 305 14.04 -5.63 -26.35
C ALA A 305 14.46 -5.42 -27.81
N GLY A 306 13.48 -5.31 -28.71
CA GLY A 306 13.71 -4.96 -30.11
C GLY A 306 14.33 -3.57 -30.25
N ALA A 307 13.79 -2.57 -29.54
CA ALA A 307 14.34 -1.21 -29.55
C ALA A 307 15.79 -1.17 -29.04
N VAL A 308 16.09 -1.85 -27.93
CA VAL A 308 17.46 -1.99 -27.43
C VAL A 308 18.35 -2.61 -28.51
N ASN A 309 17.96 -3.74 -29.10
CA ASN A 309 18.77 -4.39 -30.13
C ASN A 309 19.04 -3.47 -31.33
N VAL A 310 18.01 -2.80 -31.85
CA VAL A 310 18.15 -1.88 -33.00
C VAL A 310 19.05 -0.69 -32.67
N LEU A 311 18.90 -0.10 -31.47
CA LEU A 311 19.71 1.04 -31.03
C LEU A 311 21.20 0.70 -30.85
N ASN A 312 21.54 -0.57 -30.64
CA ASN A 312 22.94 -1.03 -30.55
C ASN A 312 23.43 -1.69 -31.84
N GLY A 313 22.76 -1.48 -32.98
CA GLY A 313 23.27 -1.88 -34.29
C GLY A 313 22.75 -3.21 -34.83
N TRP A 314 21.85 -3.92 -34.15
CA TRP A 314 21.25 -5.16 -34.70
C TRP A 314 20.15 -4.86 -35.75
N PRO A 315 20.08 -5.57 -36.89
CA PRO A 315 20.95 -6.65 -37.35
C PRO A 315 22.11 -6.19 -38.27
N GLY A 316 22.32 -4.87 -38.42
CA GLY A 316 23.16 -4.29 -39.46
C GLY A 316 24.67 -4.22 -39.16
N GLU A 317 25.07 -4.17 -37.90
CA GLU A 317 26.47 -4.11 -37.49
C GLU A 317 27.05 -5.50 -37.27
N LEU A 318 28.13 -5.84 -38.00
CA LEU A 318 28.84 -7.12 -37.88
C LEU A 318 29.43 -7.35 -36.47
N SER A 319 29.64 -6.29 -35.69
CA SER A 319 30.17 -6.33 -34.32
C SER A 319 29.12 -6.70 -33.27
N TYR A 320 27.83 -6.73 -33.62
CA TYR A 320 26.77 -7.03 -32.66
C TYR A 320 26.44 -8.53 -32.65
N SER A 321 26.78 -9.19 -31.54
CA SER A 321 26.56 -10.62 -31.38
C SER A 321 25.08 -11.02 -31.44
N TRP A 322 24.78 -11.95 -32.34
CA TRP A 322 23.46 -12.57 -32.46
C TRP A 322 23.03 -13.29 -31.17
N LEU A 323 23.98 -13.85 -30.42
CA LEU A 323 23.72 -14.53 -29.13
C LEU A 323 23.17 -13.55 -28.10
N ARG A 324 23.79 -12.36 -28.02
CA ARG A 324 23.35 -11.29 -27.11
C ARG A 324 21.99 -10.74 -27.51
N ALA A 325 21.77 -10.55 -28.81
CA ALA A 325 20.49 -10.10 -29.35
C ALA A 325 19.34 -11.04 -28.97
N LEU A 326 19.52 -12.35 -29.21
CA LEU A 326 18.55 -13.38 -28.85
C LEU A 326 18.38 -13.48 -27.33
N GLY A 327 19.48 -13.35 -26.58
CA GLY A 327 19.45 -13.29 -25.13
C GLY A 327 18.54 -12.18 -24.61
N TYR A 328 18.66 -10.96 -25.13
CA TYR A 328 17.79 -9.84 -24.77
C TYR A 328 16.33 -10.06 -25.16
N LEU A 329 16.06 -10.63 -26.33
CA LEU A 329 14.70 -10.97 -26.78
C LEU A 329 14.03 -12.03 -25.88
N LEU A 330 14.80 -12.83 -25.14
CA LEU A 330 14.26 -13.79 -24.18
C LEU A 330 14.17 -13.22 -22.77
N VAL A 331 15.18 -12.48 -22.31
CA VAL A 331 15.26 -12.01 -20.92
C VAL A 331 14.38 -10.80 -20.65
N LEU A 332 14.48 -9.74 -21.46
CA LEU A 332 13.83 -8.46 -21.18
C LEU A 332 12.28 -8.54 -21.22
N PRO A 333 11.67 -9.28 -22.15
CA PRO A 333 10.23 -9.48 -22.16
C PRO A 333 9.76 -10.25 -20.94
N SER A 334 10.51 -11.26 -20.51
CA SER A 334 10.18 -12.10 -19.35
C SER A 334 10.30 -11.34 -18.03
N ILE A 335 11.29 -10.44 -17.89
CA ILE A 335 11.38 -9.51 -16.77
C ILE A 335 10.15 -8.58 -16.75
N SER A 336 9.83 -7.98 -17.89
CA SER A 336 8.68 -7.06 -18.01
C SER A 336 7.36 -7.77 -17.69
N ALA A 337 7.19 -9.02 -18.17
CA ALA A 337 6.05 -9.87 -17.90
C ALA A 337 5.90 -10.20 -16.41
N PHE A 338 7.00 -10.55 -15.75
CA PHE A 338 7.02 -10.86 -14.33
C PHE A 338 6.56 -9.67 -13.49
N TYR A 339 7.13 -8.49 -13.74
CA TYR A 339 6.76 -7.30 -12.98
C TYR A 339 5.37 -6.76 -13.31
N ALA A 340 4.89 -6.94 -14.55
CA ALA A 340 3.50 -6.62 -14.89
C ALA A 340 2.50 -7.46 -14.10
N MET A 341 2.82 -8.72 -13.77
CA MET A 341 1.93 -9.57 -12.97
C MET A 341 1.71 -9.07 -11.54
N ASN A 342 2.61 -8.25 -10.97
CA ASN A 342 2.38 -7.69 -9.63
C ASN A 342 1.12 -6.81 -9.57
N PHE A 343 0.73 -6.19 -10.68
CA PHE A 343 -0.48 -5.37 -10.76
C PHE A 343 -1.78 -6.17 -10.73
N THR A 344 -1.73 -7.51 -10.85
CA THR A 344 -2.92 -8.37 -10.77
C THR A 344 -3.67 -8.21 -9.44
N GLY A 345 -2.97 -7.87 -8.35
CA GLY A 345 -3.54 -7.64 -7.03
C GLY A 345 -4.12 -6.23 -6.81
N ALA A 346 -3.95 -5.32 -7.76
CA ALA A 346 -4.40 -3.93 -7.66
C ALA A 346 -5.43 -3.53 -8.72
N SER A 347 -5.73 -4.41 -9.68
CA SER A 347 -6.72 -4.18 -10.73
C SER A 347 -8.14 -4.57 -10.33
N THR A 348 -9.13 -3.98 -11.01
CA THR A 348 -10.56 -4.15 -10.72
C THR A 348 -11.24 -5.32 -11.43
N TYR A 349 -10.56 -6.00 -12.36
CA TYR A 349 -11.17 -7.02 -13.22
C TYR A 349 -10.54 -8.41 -13.08
N THR A 350 -9.57 -8.56 -12.17
CA THR A 350 -8.93 -9.84 -11.87
C THR A 350 -9.71 -10.61 -10.81
N SER A 351 -9.69 -11.94 -10.92
CA SER A 351 -10.21 -12.85 -9.90
C SER A 351 -9.08 -13.73 -9.38
N PHE A 352 -9.18 -14.19 -8.13
CA PHE A 352 -8.15 -15.04 -7.53
C PHE A 352 -7.85 -16.29 -8.37
N SER A 353 -8.91 -16.97 -8.86
CA SER A 353 -8.76 -18.15 -9.72
C SER A 353 -8.11 -17.80 -11.07
N GLY A 354 -8.43 -16.64 -11.65
CA GLY A 354 -7.82 -16.15 -12.88
C GLY A 354 -6.32 -15.89 -12.72
N VAL A 355 -5.93 -15.21 -11.63
CA VAL A 355 -4.52 -14.93 -11.31
C VAL A 355 -3.75 -16.23 -11.07
N MET A 356 -4.31 -17.18 -10.32
CA MET A 356 -3.67 -18.49 -10.10
C MET A 356 -3.47 -19.25 -11.41
N LYS A 357 -4.42 -19.20 -12.35
CA LYS A 357 -4.28 -19.80 -13.68
C LYS A 357 -3.16 -19.13 -14.47
N GLU A 358 -3.12 -17.80 -14.47
CA GLU A 358 -2.09 -17.03 -15.16
C GLU A 358 -0.69 -17.36 -14.62
N MET A 359 -0.51 -17.33 -13.30
CA MET A 359 0.79 -17.62 -12.67
C MET A 359 1.28 -19.04 -12.98
N LYS A 360 0.39 -20.04 -12.92
CA LYS A 360 0.74 -21.45 -13.21
C LYS A 360 1.27 -21.65 -14.62
N THR A 361 0.81 -20.85 -15.59
CA THR A 361 1.25 -20.95 -16.99
C THR A 361 2.43 -20.01 -17.27
N ALA A 362 2.38 -18.76 -16.83
CA ALA A 362 3.35 -17.75 -17.18
C ALA A 362 4.69 -17.88 -16.43
N VAL A 363 4.66 -18.19 -15.13
CA VAL A 363 5.89 -18.23 -14.31
C VAL A 363 6.88 -19.28 -14.80
N PRO A 364 6.49 -20.54 -15.11
CA PRO A 364 7.42 -21.52 -15.66
C PRO A 364 8.04 -21.07 -16.99
N ALA A 365 7.24 -20.49 -17.89
CA ALA A 365 7.73 -19.98 -19.17
C ALA A 365 8.73 -18.82 -18.99
N ILE A 366 8.46 -17.90 -18.05
CA ILE A 366 9.36 -16.81 -17.67
C ILE A 366 10.69 -17.36 -17.15
N VAL A 367 10.66 -18.35 -16.26
CA VAL A 367 11.90 -18.95 -15.70
C VAL A 367 12.73 -19.63 -16.80
N VAL A 368 12.10 -20.41 -17.67
CA VAL A 368 12.82 -21.12 -18.76
C VAL A 368 13.43 -20.12 -19.74
N THR A 369 12.67 -19.11 -20.18
CA THR A 369 13.16 -18.11 -21.13
C THR A 369 14.26 -17.24 -20.54
N ILE A 370 14.16 -16.85 -19.26
CA ILE A 370 15.25 -16.16 -18.57
C ILE A 370 16.49 -17.05 -18.49
N GLY A 371 16.36 -18.33 -18.12
CA GLY A 371 17.49 -19.25 -18.02
C GLY A 371 18.22 -19.45 -19.35
N ILE A 372 17.47 -19.67 -20.43
CA ILE A 372 18.04 -19.79 -21.79
C ILE A 372 18.70 -18.48 -22.20
N GLY A 373 18.01 -17.34 -22.04
CA GLY A 373 18.52 -16.04 -22.45
C GLY A 373 19.76 -15.60 -21.68
N VAL A 374 19.81 -15.83 -20.36
CA VAL A 374 21.01 -15.59 -19.54
C VAL A 374 22.17 -16.47 -20.01
N THR A 375 21.91 -17.74 -20.34
CA THR A 375 22.94 -18.64 -20.89
C THR A 375 23.51 -18.10 -22.20
N LEU A 376 22.66 -17.63 -23.12
CA LEU A 376 23.12 -17.02 -24.38
C LEU A 376 23.97 -15.77 -24.16
N ILE A 377 23.56 -14.89 -23.23
CA ILE A 377 24.32 -13.68 -22.90
C ILE A 377 25.67 -14.03 -22.27
N LEU A 378 25.71 -15.02 -21.38
CA LEU A 378 26.94 -15.49 -20.76
C LEU A 378 27.89 -16.18 -21.77
N LEU A 379 27.36 -16.98 -22.69
CA LEU A 379 28.14 -17.57 -23.77
C LEU A 379 28.74 -16.49 -24.66
N ASN A 380 27.95 -15.48 -25.04
CA ASN A 380 28.47 -14.31 -25.76
C ASN A 380 29.59 -13.61 -24.96
N ALA A 381 29.39 -13.39 -23.66
CA ALA A 381 30.38 -12.77 -22.81
C ALA A 381 31.68 -13.59 -22.81
N LEU A 382 31.63 -14.89 -22.55
CA LEU A 382 32.81 -15.76 -22.45
C LEU A 382 33.57 -15.92 -23.77
N PHE A 383 32.84 -16.05 -24.89
CA PHE A 383 33.46 -16.36 -26.18
C PHE A 383 33.72 -15.14 -27.07
N ARG A 384 33.20 -13.95 -26.72
CA ARG A 384 33.29 -12.71 -27.53
C ARG A 384 32.92 -12.92 -29.01
N VAL A 385 31.91 -13.75 -29.27
CA VAL A 385 31.39 -14.08 -30.62
C VAL A 385 30.16 -13.26 -30.93
#